data_AF-L1IJ97-F1
#
_entry.id   AF-L1IJ97-F1
#
_cell.length_a   1.000
_cell.length_b   1.000
_cell.length_c   1.000
_cell.angle_alpha   90.00
_cell.angle_beta   90.00
_cell.angle_gamma   90.00
#
_symmetry.space_group_name_H-M   'P 1'
#
loop_
_entity.id
_entity.type
_entity.pdbx_description
1 polymer ?
#
loop_
_entity_poly.entity_id
_entity_poly.type
_entity_poly.pdbx_seq_one_letter_code
_entity_poly.pdbx_strand_id
1 'polypeptide(L)'
;MARNRTPESYMTAKVLSDLANRRKLDYEEKLRADELERQKMERRNIAAAFKLREEDFHKEWAMKKLELESKVEQKWKAFEEKKEGRILAFEAAVSRKFYPSIKFSPLVRDYSFRESTQAKYGHYDMALESSRALSRQKKSEEKRQNVSLEANISKQRERLNESLEKEQKEVEDSCTRMKLAFKHKMEIAADRLKQSNRNLLKDVEHAMALEFIQPRELKQSLMESKNQPKSYKSRPQTSSTFWGSRMLERVGRG
;
A
#
# COMPACT_ATOMS: atom_id res chain seq x y z
N MET A 1 -20.25 80.51 -39.24
CA MET A 1 -20.69 80.93 -37.89
C MET A 1 -19.86 80.19 -36.84
N ALA A 2 -18.78 80.82 -36.36
CA ALA A 2 -17.99 80.28 -35.26
C ALA A 2 -18.78 80.53 -33.96
N ARG A 3 -19.24 79.45 -33.32
CA ARG A 3 -19.89 79.56 -32.00
C ARG A 3 -18.79 79.91 -30.99
N ASN A 4 -18.77 81.16 -30.52
CA ASN A 4 -17.98 81.59 -29.38
C ASN A 4 -18.39 80.76 -28.16
N ARG A 5 -17.64 79.69 -27.87
CA ARG A 5 -17.74 78.98 -26.59
C ARG A 5 -17.21 79.94 -25.54
N THR A 6 -18.08 80.46 -24.68
CA THR A 6 -17.67 81.34 -23.59
C THR A 6 -16.79 80.57 -22.60
N PRO A 7 -15.80 81.20 -21.96
CA PRO A 7 -14.93 80.57 -20.97
C PRO A 7 -15.72 79.81 -19.87
N GLU A 8 -16.90 80.30 -19.50
CA GLU A 8 -17.82 79.68 -18.52
C GLU A 8 -18.38 78.32 -18.97
N SER A 9 -18.67 78.14 -20.26
CA SER A 9 -19.14 76.85 -20.81
C SER A 9 -18.03 75.79 -20.80
N TYR A 10 -16.78 76.21 -20.98
CA TYR A 10 -15.62 75.32 -20.88
C TYR A 10 -15.34 74.92 -19.43
N MET A 11 -15.44 75.86 -18.49
CA MET A 11 -15.24 75.61 -17.07
C MET A 11 -16.30 74.66 -16.49
N THR A 12 -17.56 74.84 -16.87
CA THR A 12 -18.66 73.92 -16.49
C THR A 12 -18.48 72.51 -17.08
N ALA A 13 -18.06 72.40 -18.35
CA ALA A 13 -17.74 71.11 -18.96
C ALA A 13 -16.55 70.40 -18.27
N LYS A 14 -15.53 71.15 -17.86
CA LYS A 14 -14.38 70.62 -17.10
C LYS A 14 -14.81 70.10 -15.72
N VAL A 15 -15.64 70.85 -14.99
CA VAL A 15 -16.18 70.41 -13.69
C VAL A 15 -17.02 69.15 -13.83
N LEU A 16 -17.86 69.05 -14.85
CA LEU A 16 -18.66 67.84 -15.12
C LEU A 16 -17.78 66.64 -15.52
N SER A 17 -16.72 66.87 -16.30
CA SER A 17 -15.72 65.85 -16.64
C SER A 17 -15.00 65.35 -15.39
N ASP A 18 -14.56 66.26 -14.51
CA ASP A 18 -13.88 65.92 -13.26
C ASP A 18 -14.81 65.15 -12.32
N LEU A 19 -16.10 65.52 -12.26
CA LEU A 19 -17.10 64.83 -11.47
C LEU A 19 -17.45 63.45 -12.02
N ALA A 20 -17.51 63.29 -13.35
CA ALA A 20 -17.65 61.99 -14.01
C ALA A 20 -16.42 61.09 -13.77
N ASN A 21 -15.22 61.66 -13.79
CA ASN A 21 -13.98 60.96 -13.47
C ASN A 21 -13.95 60.48 -12.02
N ARG A 22 -14.36 61.32 -11.05
CA ARG A 22 -14.48 60.92 -9.64
C ARG A 22 -15.47 59.77 -9.47
N ARG A 23 -16.68 59.87 -10.03
CA ARG A 23 -17.67 58.78 -9.99
C ARG A 23 -17.16 57.48 -10.60
N LYS A 24 -16.38 57.56 -11.68
CA LYS A 24 -15.75 56.40 -12.31
C LYS A 24 -14.71 55.76 -11.38
N LEU A 25 -13.87 56.57 -10.73
CA LEU A 25 -12.89 56.09 -9.75
C LEU A 25 -13.59 55.42 -8.56
N ASP A 26 -14.61 56.05 -7.99
CA ASP A 26 -15.37 55.49 -6.86
C ASP A 26 -16.01 54.14 -7.21
N TYR A 27 -16.54 54.01 -8.44
CA TYR A 27 -17.12 52.75 -8.92
C TYR A 27 -16.06 51.67 -9.14
N GLU A 28 -14.89 52.05 -9.68
CA GLU A 28 -13.76 51.12 -9.83
C GLU A 28 -13.23 50.64 -8.48
N GLU A 29 -13.20 51.50 -7.46
CA GLU A 29 -12.79 51.14 -6.11
C GLU A 29 -13.78 50.18 -5.44
N LYS A 30 -15.08 50.42 -5.59
CA LYS A 30 -16.12 49.50 -5.10
C LYS A 30 -16.01 48.12 -5.76
N LEU A 31 -15.86 48.07 -7.08
CA LEU A 31 -15.67 46.81 -7.80
C LEU A 31 -14.41 46.06 -7.34
N ARG A 32 -13.31 46.76 -7.06
CA ARG A 32 -12.09 46.14 -6.50
C ARG A 32 -12.32 45.59 -5.10
N ALA A 33 -13.08 46.30 -4.26
CA ALA A 33 -13.38 45.85 -2.90
C ALA A 33 -14.26 44.60 -2.91
N ASP A 34 -15.34 44.60 -3.69
CA ASP A 34 -16.26 43.46 -3.83
C ASP A 34 -15.53 42.22 -4.37
N GLU A 35 -14.67 42.40 -5.38
CA GLU A 35 -13.86 41.33 -5.96
C GLU A 35 -12.85 40.75 -4.97
N LEU A 36 -12.21 41.61 -4.16
CA LEU A 36 -11.29 41.17 -3.11
C LEU A 36 -12.01 40.40 -1.99
N GLU A 37 -13.26 40.75 -1.69
CA GLU A 37 -14.10 39.98 -0.76
C GLU A 37 -14.52 38.63 -1.34
N ARG A 38 -14.92 38.58 -2.61
CA ARG A 38 -15.21 37.31 -3.31
C ARG A 38 -14.02 36.37 -3.27
N GLN A 39 -12.83 36.85 -3.62
CA GLN A 39 -11.61 36.04 -3.61
C GLN A 39 -11.24 35.57 -2.19
N LYS A 40 -11.47 36.38 -1.16
CA LYS A 40 -11.30 35.94 0.25
C LYS A 40 -12.22 34.76 0.58
N MET A 41 -13.48 34.80 0.15
CA MET A 41 -14.43 33.71 0.37
C MET A 41 -14.03 32.45 -0.41
N GLU A 42 -13.59 32.60 -1.65
CA GLU A 42 -13.10 31.48 -2.45
C GLU A 42 -11.86 30.81 -1.85
N ARG A 43 -10.90 31.59 -1.36
CA ARG A 43 -9.72 31.05 -0.63
C ARG A 43 -10.15 30.24 0.60
N ARG A 44 -11.16 30.68 1.34
CA ARG A 44 -11.71 29.93 2.49
C ARG A 44 -12.35 28.63 2.05
N ASN A 45 -13.17 28.65 1.00
CA ASN A 45 -13.82 27.45 0.47
C ASN A 45 -12.79 26.43 -0.05
N ILE A 46 -11.75 26.90 -0.74
CA ILE A 46 -10.67 26.05 -1.25
C ILE A 46 -9.86 25.46 -0.09
N ALA A 47 -9.55 26.24 0.95
CA ALA A 47 -8.90 25.73 2.15
C ALA A 47 -9.75 24.66 2.85
N ALA A 48 -11.07 24.83 2.93
CA ALA A 48 -11.98 23.82 3.45
C ALA A 48 -11.99 22.55 2.59
N ALA A 49 -11.99 22.69 1.26
CA ALA A 49 -11.92 21.56 0.34
C ALA A 49 -10.60 20.78 0.47
N PHE A 50 -9.46 21.45 0.65
CA PHE A 50 -8.18 20.77 0.90
C PHE A 50 -8.18 20.00 2.21
N LYS A 51 -8.74 20.57 3.29
CA LYS A 51 -8.88 19.86 4.56
C LYS A 51 -9.71 18.59 4.41
N LEU A 52 -10.87 18.68 3.75
CA LEU A 52 -11.72 17.52 3.50
C LEU A 52 -10.98 16.43 2.71
N ARG A 53 -10.22 16.83 1.68
CA ARG A 53 -9.43 15.90 0.88
C ARG A 53 -8.30 15.23 1.67
N GLU A 54 -7.67 15.95 2.59
CA GLU A 54 -6.68 15.38 3.51
C GLU A 54 -7.32 14.39 4.50
N GLU A 55 -8.48 14.71 5.05
CA GLU A 55 -9.24 13.80 5.91
C GLU A 55 -9.64 12.52 5.17
N ASP A 56 -10.14 12.64 3.94
CA ASP A 56 -10.52 11.49 3.12
C ASP A 56 -9.31 10.62 2.78
N PHE A 57 -8.17 11.24 2.47
CA PHE A 57 -6.90 10.52 2.30
C PHE A 57 -6.53 9.73 3.57
N HIS A 58 -6.59 10.35 4.74
CA HIS A 58 -6.26 9.69 5.99
C HIS A 58 -7.22 8.54 6.32
N LYS A 59 -8.52 8.71 6.08
CA LYS A 59 -9.53 7.64 6.24
C LYS A 59 -9.26 6.46 5.30
N GLU A 60 -9.02 6.74 4.02
CA GLU A 60 -8.72 5.71 3.02
C GLU A 60 -7.48 4.90 3.39
N TRP A 61 -6.40 5.58 3.80
CA TRP A 61 -5.16 4.92 4.18
C TRP A 61 -5.26 4.19 5.52
N ALA A 62 -6.09 4.66 6.45
CA ALA A 62 -6.40 3.91 7.66
C ALA A 62 -7.11 2.59 7.34
N MET A 63 -8.09 2.59 6.44
CA MET A 63 -8.76 1.36 5.99
C MET A 63 -7.79 0.40 5.31
N LYS A 64 -6.94 0.90 4.40
CA LYS A 64 -5.90 0.08 3.74
C LYS A 64 -4.88 -0.47 4.72
N LYS A 65 -4.59 0.25 5.81
CA LYS A 65 -3.71 -0.23 6.89
C LYS A 65 -4.35 -1.39 7.64
N LEU A 66 -5.64 -1.30 7.97
CA LEU A 66 -6.38 -2.41 8.60
C LEU A 66 -6.40 -3.66 7.70
N GLU A 67 -6.61 -3.49 6.39
CA GLU A 67 -6.54 -4.60 5.43
C GLU A 67 -5.14 -5.25 5.39
N LEU A 68 -4.08 -4.45 5.45
CA LEU A 68 -2.72 -4.95 5.51
C LEU A 68 -2.48 -5.75 6.80
N GLU A 69 -2.89 -5.20 7.94
CA GLU A 69 -2.76 -5.85 9.25
C GLU A 69 -3.51 -7.19 9.28
N SER A 70 -4.73 -7.23 8.75
CA SER A 70 -5.51 -8.45 8.59
C SER A 70 -4.78 -9.48 7.71
N LYS A 71 -4.20 -9.07 6.57
CA LYS A 71 -3.41 -9.98 5.71
C LYS A 71 -2.16 -10.51 6.39
N VAL A 72 -1.48 -9.69 7.19
CA VAL A 72 -0.31 -10.11 7.99
C VAL A 72 -0.75 -11.13 9.04
N GLU A 73 -1.85 -10.88 9.74
CA GLU A 73 -2.40 -11.79 10.73
C GLU A 73 -2.82 -13.13 10.11
N GLN A 74 -3.49 -13.11 8.95
CA GLN A 74 -3.85 -14.33 8.21
C GLN A 74 -2.62 -15.16 7.82
N LYS A 75 -1.53 -14.51 7.38
CA LYS A 75 -0.28 -15.20 7.07
C LYS A 75 0.32 -15.89 8.30
N TRP A 76 0.29 -15.21 9.44
CA TRP A 76 0.76 -15.78 10.71
C TRP A 76 -0.10 -16.95 11.17
N LYS A 77 -1.42 -16.82 11.11
CA LYS A 77 -2.35 -17.90 11.45
C LYS A 77 -2.13 -19.14 10.56
N ALA A 78 -2.02 -18.94 9.25
CA ALA A 78 -1.74 -20.03 8.31
C ALA A 78 -0.39 -20.71 8.59
N PHE A 79 0.62 -19.96 9.03
CA PHE A 79 1.90 -20.53 9.45
C PHE A 79 1.76 -21.37 10.73
N GLU A 80 1.12 -20.86 11.77
CA GLU A 80 0.92 -21.60 13.02
C GLU A 80 0.10 -22.88 12.81
N GLU A 81 -1.00 -22.82 12.05
CA GLU A 81 -1.79 -24.02 11.70
C GLU A 81 -0.95 -25.08 10.99
N LYS A 82 -0.11 -24.66 10.03
CA LYS A 82 0.79 -25.56 9.29
C LYS A 82 1.87 -26.14 10.19
N LYS A 83 2.42 -25.35 11.10
CA LYS A 83 3.43 -25.74 12.08
C LYS A 83 2.86 -26.79 13.04
N GLU A 84 1.69 -26.52 13.63
CA GLU A 84 0.99 -27.47 14.49
C GLU A 84 0.68 -28.78 13.74
N GLY A 85 0.12 -28.69 12.53
CA GLY A 85 -0.19 -29.86 11.72
C GLY A 85 1.03 -30.73 11.40
N ARG A 86 2.18 -30.11 11.12
CA ARG A 86 3.44 -30.83 10.86
C ARG A 86 4.00 -31.50 12.12
N ILE A 87 3.96 -30.82 13.26
CA ILE A 87 4.40 -31.39 14.55
C ILE A 87 3.52 -32.60 14.90
N LEU A 88 2.20 -32.45 14.82
CA LEU A 88 1.25 -33.54 15.10
C LEU A 88 1.45 -34.73 14.15
N ALA A 89 1.60 -34.47 12.85
CA ALA A 89 1.85 -35.52 11.86
C ALA A 89 3.18 -36.25 12.13
N PHE A 90 4.22 -35.52 12.53
CA PHE A 90 5.52 -36.09 12.89
C PHE A 90 5.40 -36.99 14.13
N GLU A 91 4.80 -36.51 15.21
CA GLU A 91 4.62 -37.30 16.44
C GLU A 91 3.72 -38.53 16.23
N ALA A 92 2.69 -38.41 15.38
CA ALA A 92 1.88 -39.55 14.97
C ALA A 92 2.68 -40.59 14.15
N ALA A 93 3.63 -40.13 13.31
CA ALA A 93 4.50 -41.03 12.55
C ALA A 93 5.55 -41.72 13.45
N VAL A 94 6.08 -41.00 14.44
CA VAL A 94 7.01 -41.54 15.44
C VAL A 94 6.35 -42.61 16.29
N SER A 95 5.15 -42.35 16.81
CA SER A 95 4.42 -43.33 17.63
C SER A 95 4.09 -44.62 16.88
N ARG A 96 3.75 -44.54 15.58
CA ARG A 96 3.53 -45.73 14.73
C ARG A 96 4.81 -46.52 14.44
N LYS A 97 5.97 -45.85 14.37
CA LYS A 97 7.26 -46.47 14.05
C LYS A 97 7.99 -47.07 15.24
N PHE A 98 7.48 -46.90 16.47
CA PHE A 98 8.12 -47.37 17.70
C PHE A 98 8.10 -48.91 17.88
N TYR A 99 7.38 -49.64 17.02
CA TYR A 99 7.36 -51.11 17.00
C TYR A 99 8.03 -51.72 15.73
N PRO A 100 9.29 -51.39 15.40
CA PRO A 100 9.96 -52.11 14.32
C PRO A 100 10.35 -53.51 14.80
N SER A 101 10.21 -54.52 13.93
CA SER A 101 10.66 -55.89 14.26
C SER A 101 12.16 -55.86 14.57
N ILE A 102 12.55 -56.27 15.77
CA ILE A 102 13.95 -56.36 16.19
C ILE A 102 14.67 -57.36 15.29
N LYS A 103 15.75 -56.93 14.64
CA LYS A 103 16.61 -57.81 13.84
C LYS A 103 17.78 -58.24 14.70
N PHE A 104 17.62 -59.39 15.36
CA PHE A 104 18.68 -59.98 16.16
C PHE A 104 19.88 -60.40 15.31
N SER A 105 21.08 -60.28 15.88
CA SER A 105 22.33 -60.62 15.22
C SER A 105 22.49 -62.14 15.00
N PRO A 106 23.40 -62.56 14.12
CA PRO A 106 23.74 -63.98 13.97
C PRO A 106 24.15 -64.65 15.28
N LEU A 107 24.76 -63.92 16.21
CA LEU A 107 25.18 -64.43 17.52
C LEU A 107 23.98 -64.94 18.34
N VAL A 108 22.83 -64.25 18.29
CA VAL A 108 21.59 -64.70 18.93
C VAL A 108 21.07 -65.99 18.29
N ARG A 109 21.22 -66.15 16.97
CA ARG A 109 20.87 -67.40 16.27
C ARG A 109 21.78 -68.54 16.70
N ASP A 110 23.08 -68.28 16.84
CA ASP A 110 24.07 -69.28 17.27
C ASP A 110 23.80 -69.77 18.69
N TYR A 111 23.46 -68.88 19.63
CA TYR A 111 23.08 -69.28 20.98
C TYR A 111 21.80 -70.11 21.01
N SER A 112 20.80 -69.77 20.19
CA SER A 112 19.56 -70.55 20.07
C SER A 112 19.81 -71.93 19.46
N PHE A 113 20.69 -72.01 18.45
CA PHE A 113 21.08 -73.28 17.86
C PHE A 113 21.85 -74.15 18.87
N ARG A 114 22.80 -73.58 19.60
CA ARG A 114 23.56 -74.27 20.64
C ARG A 114 22.66 -74.78 21.77
N GLU A 115 21.72 -73.97 22.24
CA GLU A 115 20.71 -74.38 23.22
C GLU A 115 19.93 -75.60 22.73
N SER A 116 19.31 -75.51 21.54
CA SER A 116 18.55 -76.61 20.94
C SER A 116 19.38 -77.89 20.81
N THR A 117 20.64 -77.74 20.38
CA THR A 117 21.53 -78.86 20.13
C THR A 117 21.95 -79.54 21.43
N GLN A 118 22.36 -78.77 22.44
CA GLN A 118 22.75 -79.30 23.75
C GLN A 118 21.56 -79.94 24.49
N ALA A 119 20.35 -79.37 24.36
CA ALA A 119 19.14 -79.96 24.92
C ALA A 119 18.80 -81.32 24.26
N LYS A 120 18.97 -81.45 22.94
CA LYS A 120 18.77 -82.73 22.22
C LYS A 120 19.77 -83.81 22.64
N TYR A 121 20.99 -83.44 22.99
CA TYR A 121 22.01 -84.37 23.47
C TYR A 121 21.91 -84.68 24.97
N GLY A 122 20.93 -84.12 25.69
CA GLY A 122 20.72 -84.36 27.14
C GLY A 122 21.68 -83.59 28.05
N HIS A 123 22.43 -82.62 27.51
CA HIS A 123 23.33 -81.76 28.28
C HIS A 123 22.58 -80.53 28.81
N TYR A 124 21.69 -80.74 29.78
CA TYR A 124 20.77 -79.72 30.26
C TYR A 124 21.46 -78.50 30.89
N ASP A 125 22.57 -78.68 31.62
CA ASP A 125 23.31 -77.55 32.22
C ASP A 125 23.90 -76.63 31.15
N MET A 126 24.50 -77.20 30.10
CA MET A 126 25.03 -76.42 28.96
C MET A 126 23.92 -75.76 28.13
N ALA A 127 22.76 -76.41 28.01
CA ALA A 127 21.59 -75.81 27.38
C ALA A 127 21.06 -74.62 28.20
N LEU A 128 21.01 -74.75 29.53
CA LEU A 128 20.59 -73.68 30.44
C LEU A 128 21.53 -72.48 30.39
N GLU A 129 22.84 -72.70 30.36
CA GLU A 129 23.85 -71.65 30.18
C GLU A 129 23.69 -70.92 28.84
N SER A 130 23.47 -71.68 27.76
CA SER A 130 23.22 -71.13 26.41
C SER A 130 21.94 -70.31 26.37
N SER A 131 20.88 -70.75 27.05
CA SER A 131 19.60 -70.04 27.16
C SER A 131 19.72 -68.73 27.98
N ARG A 132 20.51 -68.75 29.06
CA ARG A 132 20.84 -67.54 29.85
C ARG A 132 21.65 -66.54 29.01
N ALA A 133 22.64 -67.00 28.27
CA ALA A 133 23.44 -66.17 27.37
C ALA A 133 22.58 -65.56 26.24
N LEU A 134 21.72 -66.39 25.61
CA LEU A 134 20.74 -65.97 24.61
C LEU A 134 19.85 -64.83 25.12
N SER A 135 19.27 -65.00 26.30
CA SER A 135 18.38 -64.02 26.92
C SER A 135 19.09 -62.70 27.24
N ARG A 136 20.34 -62.76 27.72
CA ARG A 136 21.18 -61.57 27.95
C ARG A 136 21.49 -60.84 26.66
N GLN A 137 21.84 -61.59 25.61
CA GLN A 137 22.19 -61.02 24.31
C GLN A 137 20.98 -60.36 23.63
N LYS A 138 19.80 -61.01 23.64
CA LYS A 138 18.55 -60.41 23.14
C LYS A 138 18.24 -59.08 23.83
N LYS A 139 18.27 -59.05 25.17
CA LYS A 139 18.06 -57.81 25.95
C LYS A 139 19.09 -56.72 25.63
N SER A 140 20.34 -57.08 25.39
CA SER A 140 21.40 -56.14 25.03
C SER A 140 21.17 -55.53 23.64
N GLU A 141 20.82 -56.36 22.66
CA GLU A 141 20.53 -55.92 21.29
C GLU A 141 19.26 -55.08 21.20
N GLU A 142 18.20 -55.45 21.93
CA GLU A 142 16.99 -54.64 22.09
C GLU A 142 17.30 -53.25 22.64
N LYS A 143 18.08 -53.18 23.72
CA LYS A 143 18.50 -51.89 24.31
C LYS A 143 19.30 -51.05 23.31
N ARG A 144 20.26 -51.65 22.60
CA ARG A 144 21.07 -50.93 21.59
C ARG A 144 20.21 -50.41 20.45
N GLN A 145 19.26 -51.21 19.97
CA GLN A 145 18.36 -50.81 18.89
C GLN A 145 17.43 -49.68 19.34
N ASN A 146 16.88 -49.74 20.56
CA ASN A 146 16.04 -48.67 21.11
C ASN A 146 16.81 -47.35 21.23
N VAL A 147 18.04 -47.37 21.76
CA VAL A 147 18.91 -46.18 21.83
C VAL A 147 19.18 -45.61 20.43
N SER A 148 19.41 -46.47 19.43
CA SER A 148 19.62 -46.01 18.05
C SER A 148 18.35 -45.40 17.43
N LEU A 149 17.18 -45.98 17.70
CA LEU A 149 15.90 -45.45 17.23
C LEU A 149 15.59 -44.09 17.86
N GLU A 150 15.75 -43.96 19.18
CA GLU A 150 15.58 -42.70 19.91
C GLU A 150 16.52 -41.62 19.37
N ALA A 151 17.80 -41.93 19.15
CA ALA A 151 18.77 -40.99 18.58
C ALA A 151 18.37 -40.55 17.16
N ASN A 152 17.84 -41.46 16.33
CA ASN A 152 17.36 -41.14 15.00
C ASN A 152 16.10 -40.25 15.03
N ILE A 153 15.17 -40.54 15.94
CA ILE A 153 13.97 -39.70 16.15
C ILE A 153 14.37 -38.30 16.62
N SER A 154 15.32 -38.19 17.56
CA SER A 154 15.83 -36.89 18.04
C SER A 154 16.40 -36.07 16.88
N LYS A 155 17.25 -36.66 16.04
CA LYS A 155 17.79 -36.00 14.85
C LYS A 155 16.70 -35.57 13.87
N GLN A 156 15.62 -36.34 13.73
CA GLN A 156 14.50 -35.96 12.87
C GLN A 156 13.67 -34.81 13.46
N ARG A 157 13.48 -34.79 14.79
CA ARG A 157 12.86 -33.66 15.51
C ARG A 157 13.66 -32.37 15.34
N GLU A 158 14.98 -32.44 15.51
CA GLU A 158 15.88 -31.30 15.32
C GLU A 158 15.76 -30.73 13.89
N ARG A 159 15.81 -31.59 12.87
CA ARG A 159 15.62 -31.17 11.46
C ARG A 159 14.25 -30.55 11.20
N LEU A 160 13.20 -31.08 11.82
CA LEU A 160 11.87 -30.50 11.72
C LEU A 160 11.83 -29.09 12.34
N ASN A 161 12.40 -28.94 13.53
CA ASN A 161 12.47 -27.65 14.22
C ASN A 161 13.27 -26.63 13.40
N GLU A 162 14.45 -26.99 12.89
CA GLU A 162 15.25 -26.13 12.01
C GLU A 162 14.46 -25.71 10.76
N SER A 163 13.69 -26.63 10.17
CA SER A 163 12.84 -26.32 9.01
C SER A 163 11.70 -25.37 9.37
N LEU A 164 11.08 -25.53 10.53
CA LEU A 164 10.00 -24.67 11.00
C LEU A 164 10.52 -23.27 11.36
N GLU A 165 11.70 -23.16 11.97
CA GLU A 165 12.36 -21.89 12.27
C GLU A 165 12.72 -21.12 10.99
N LYS A 166 13.19 -21.82 9.95
CA LYS A 166 13.45 -21.20 8.64
C LYS A 166 12.17 -20.67 8.02
N GLU A 167 11.11 -21.47 7.99
CA GLU A 167 9.81 -21.02 7.48
C GLU A 167 9.24 -19.85 8.31
N GLN A 168 9.42 -19.85 9.63
CA GLN A 168 9.02 -18.73 10.48
C GLN A 168 9.72 -17.44 10.07
N LYS A 169 11.05 -17.48 9.91
CA LYS A 169 11.84 -16.32 9.47
C LYS A 169 11.41 -15.83 8.08
N GLU A 170 11.10 -16.74 7.16
CA GLU A 170 10.58 -16.38 5.84
C GLU A 170 9.22 -15.66 5.93
N VAL A 171 8.34 -16.11 6.83
CA VAL A 171 7.03 -15.46 7.09
C VAL A 171 7.22 -14.09 7.73
N GLU A 172 8.11 -13.97 8.72
CA GLU A 172 8.50 -12.70 9.35
C GLU A 172 9.02 -11.69 8.33
N ASP A 173 9.94 -12.11 7.47
CA ASP A 173 10.50 -11.31 6.39
C ASP A 173 9.42 -10.90 5.38
N SER A 174 8.54 -11.83 4.99
CA SER A 174 7.43 -11.57 4.10
C SER A 174 6.48 -10.50 4.66
N CYS A 175 6.13 -10.61 5.95
CA CYS A 175 5.28 -9.66 6.64
C CYS A 175 5.96 -8.28 6.76
N THR A 176 7.27 -8.26 7.03
CA THR A 176 8.06 -7.03 7.12
C THR A 176 8.12 -6.33 5.76
N ARG A 177 8.38 -7.08 4.68
CA ARG A 177 8.35 -6.55 3.30
C ARG A 177 6.99 -5.97 2.93
N MET A 178 5.89 -6.63 3.32
CA MET A 178 4.54 -6.09 3.12
C MET A 178 4.34 -4.75 3.84
N LYS A 179 4.77 -4.65 5.11
CA LYS A 179 4.69 -3.41 5.89
C LYS A 179 5.53 -2.29 5.29
N LEU A 180 6.74 -2.59 4.85
CA LEU A 180 7.62 -1.61 4.20
C LEU A 180 7.04 -1.13 2.86
N ALA A 181 6.57 -2.05 2.02
CA ALA A 181 5.93 -1.70 0.76
C ALA A 181 4.68 -0.84 0.97
N PHE A 182 3.88 -1.12 2.00
CA PHE A 182 2.74 -0.28 2.37
C PHE A 182 3.17 1.14 2.77
N LYS A 183 4.16 1.26 3.66
CA LYS A 183 4.69 2.57 4.10
C LYS A 183 5.18 3.39 2.90
N HIS A 184 5.94 2.76 2.00
CA HIS A 184 6.45 3.44 0.82
C HIS A 184 5.33 3.89 -0.14
N LYS A 185 4.30 3.07 -0.35
CA LYS A 185 3.12 3.46 -1.15
C LYS A 185 2.36 4.62 -0.51
N MET A 186 2.22 4.62 0.81
CA MET A 186 1.58 5.71 1.55
C MET A 186 2.36 7.02 1.42
N GLU A 187 3.69 6.97 1.54
CA GLU A 187 4.57 8.12 1.38
C GLU A 187 4.46 8.74 -0.02
N ILE A 188 4.57 7.92 -1.08
CA ILE A 188 4.40 8.37 -2.46
C ILE A 188 3.03 9.01 -2.67
N ALA A 189 1.98 8.41 -2.12
CA ALA A 189 0.63 8.93 -2.26
C ALA A 189 0.44 10.27 -1.53
N ALA A 190 1.05 10.42 -0.35
CA ALA A 190 1.05 11.68 0.40
C ALA A 190 1.79 12.78 -0.36
N ASP A 191 2.92 12.47 -0.99
CA ASP A 191 3.68 13.43 -1.80
C ASP A 191 2.90 13.86 -3.05
N ARG A 192 2.22 12.91 -3.71
CA ARG A 192 1.32 13.22 -4.83
C ARG A 192 0.16 14.12 -4.40
N LEU A 193 -0.43 13.88 -3.22
CA LEU A 193 -1.48 14.73 -2.67
C LEU A 193 -0.96 16.15 -2.41
N LYS A 194 0.19 16.28 -1.75
CA LYS A 194 0.84 17.58 -1.50
C LYS A 194 1.14 18.33 -2.79
N GLN A 195 1.67 17.65 -3.80
CA GLN A 195 1.93 18.24 -5.11
C GLN A 195 0.65 18.68 -5.81
N SER A 196 -0.40 17.86 -5.78
CA SER A 196 -1.71 18.21 -6.32
C SER A 196 -2.28 19.46 -5.63
N ASN A 197 -2.21 19.55 -4.30
CA ASN A 197 -2.68 20.71 -3.54
C ASN A 197 -1.87 21.97 -3.89
N ARG A 198 -0.53 21.86 -4.01
CA ARG A 198 0.33 22.98 -4.43
C ARG A 198 0.02 23.48 -5.84
N ASN A 199 -0.24 22.59 -6.78
CA ASN A 199 -0.58 22.96 -8.16
C ASN A 199 -1.95 23.66 -8.20
N LEU A 200 -2.96 23.10 -7.53
CA LEU A 200 -4.28 23.69 -7.44
C LEU A 200 -4.25 25.08 -6.79
N LEU A 201 -3.45 25.28 -5.74
CA LEU A 201 -3.25 26.60 -5.14
C LEU A 201 -2.68 27.61 -6.15
N LYS A 202 -1.64 27.21 -6.90
CA LYS A 202 -1.04 28.07 -7.92
C LYS A 202 -2.01 28.41 -9.05
N ASP A 203 -2.79 27.42 -9.51
CA ASP A 203 -3.77 27.61 -10.58
C ASP A 203 -4.87 28.59 -10.15
N VAL A 204 -5.33 28.48 -8.90
CA VAL A 204 -6.29 29.41 -8.29
C VAL A 204 -5.70 30.81 -8.15
N GLU A 205 -4.48 30.94 -7.64
CA GLU A 205 -3.80 32.24 -7.51
C GLU A 205 -3.61 32.89 -8.89
N HIS A 206 -3.24 32.11 -9.90
CA HIS A 206 -3.12 32.57 -11.27
C HIS A 206 -4.45 33.02 -11.86
N ALA A 207 -5.52 32.25 -11.66
CA ALA A 207 -6.87 32.61 -12.09
C ALA A 207 -7.34 33.94 -11.44
N MET A 208 -7.19 34.07 -10.12
CA MET A 208 -7.52 35.31 -9.38
C MET A 208 -6.70 36.51 -9.87
N ALA A 209 -5.44 36.30 -10.27
CA ALA A 209 -4.59 37.37 -10.80
C ALA A 209 -5.04 37.84 -12.20
N LEU A 210 -5.47 36.92 -13.07
CA LEU A 210 -5.99 37.26 -14.40
C LEU A 210 -7.29 38.06 -14.32
N GLU A 211 -8.16 37.77 -13.34
CA GLU A 211 -9.41 38.50 -13.11
C GLU A 211 -9.17 39.98 -12.74
N PHE A 212 -8.04 40.33 -12.13
CA PHE A 212 -7.64 41.73 -11.90
C PHE A 212 -7.06 42.43 -13.13
N ILE A 213 -6.56 41.67 -14.11
CA ILE A 213 -5.94 42.21 -15.33
C ILE A 213 -7.00 42.49 -16.41
N GLN A 214 -7.99 41.60 -16.57
CA GLN A 214 -9.07 41.73 -17.56
C GLN A 214 -9.86 43.05 -17.52
N PRO A 215 -10.15 43.70 -16.37
CA PRO A 215 -10.85 44.98 -16.32
C PRO A 215 -10.09 46.13 -17.02
N ARG A 216 -8.76 46.03 -17.15
CA ARG A 216 -7.93 47.04 -17.84
C ARG A 216 -7.93 46.82 -19.35
N GLU A 217 -7.85 45.57 -19.79
CA GLU A 217 -7.82 45.19 -21.21
C GLU A 217 -9.19 45.33 -21.88
N LEU A 218 -10.29 44.98 -21.19
CA LEU A 218 -11.65 45.26 -21.68
C LEU A 218 -11.89 46.76 -21.84
N LYS A 219 -11.36 47.60 -20.94
CA LYS A 219 -11.43 49.06 -21.06
C LYS A 219 -10.56 49.60 -22.19
N GLN A 220 -9.36 49.06 -22.40
CA GLN A 220 -8.53 49.44 -23.55
C GLN A 220 -9.17 49.04 -24.87
N SER A 221 -9.69 47.82 -25.02
CA SER A 221 -10.33 47.39 -26.28
C SER A 221 -11.64 48.15 -26.56
N LEU A 222 -12.44 48.45 -25.53
CA LEU A 222 -13.64 49.29 -25.67
C LEU A 222 -13.29 50.77 -25.97
N MET A 223 -12.18 51.30 -25.45
CA MET A 223 -11.75 52.67 -25.74
C MET A 223 -11.02 52.81 -27.09
N GLU A 224 -10.25 51.79 -27.51
CA GLU A 224 -9.61 51.73 -28.83
C GLU A 224 -10.61 51.45 -29.96
N SER A 225 -11.72 50.76 -29.68
CA SER A 225 -12.79 50.52 -30.65
C SER A 225 -13.48 51.80 -31.17
N LYS A 226 -13.23 52.97 -30.54
CA LYS A 226 -13.72 54.26 -31.04
C LYS A 226 -12.86 54.85 -32.17
N ASN A 227 -11.62 54.38 -32.37
CA ASN A 227 -10.68 54.95 -33.35
C ASN A 227 -10.14 53.94 -34.38
N GLN A 228 -10.59 52.69 -34.40
CA GLN A 228 -10.22 51.78 -35.49
C GLN A 228 -11.18 51.90 -36.68
N PRO A 229 -10.69 52.15 -37.91
CA PRO A 229 -11.50 51.96 -39.10
C PRO A 229 -11.87 50.47 -39.17
N LYS A 230 -13.16 50.19 -39.36
CA LYS A 230 -13.70 48.84 -39.57
C LYS A 230 -13.07 48.21 -40.81
N SER A 231 -11.86 47.65 -40.70
CA SER A 231 -11.31 46.74 -41.71
C SER A 231 -11.67 45.32 -41.30
N TYR A 232 -12.82 44.86 -41.78
CA TYR A 232 -13.07 43.43 -41.92
C TYR A 232 -12.03 42.88 -42.91
N LYS A 233 -10.91 42.35 -42.42
CA LYS A 233 -10.05 41.47 -43.20
C LYS A 233 -9.41 40.40 -42.32
N SER A 234 -9.73 39.16 -42.67
CA SER A 234 -8.98 37.92 -42.42
C SER A 234 -8.72 37.52 -40.96
N ARG A 235 -9.68 36.79 -40.36
CA ARG A 235 -9.32 35.69 -39.45
C ARG A 235 -8.81 34.51 -40.28
N PRO A 236 -7.65 33.91 -39.99
CA PRO A 236 -7.37 32.56 -40.45
C PRO A 236 -8.13 31.58 -39.54
N GLN A 237 -8.97 30.78 -40.18
CA GLN A 237 -9.68 29.66 -39.59
C GLN A 237 -8.71 28.47 -39.52
N THR A 238 -8.09 28.19 -38.36
CA THR A 238 -7.54 26.84 -38.09
C THR A 238 -7.25 26.56 -36.61
N SER A 239 -7.81 25.41 -36.18
CA SER A 239 -7.43 24.51 -35.09
C SER A 239 -7.42 25.00 -33.64
N SER A 240 -8.61 24.91 -33.05
CA SER A 240 -8.81 24.39 -31.70
C SER A 240 -8.11 23.03 -31.51
N THR A 241 -7.02 23.01 -30.75
CA THR A 241 -6.61 21.82 -29.96
C THR A 241 -6.81 22.12 -28.49
N PHE A 242 -8.08 22.27 -28.12
CA PHE A 242 -8.57 22.09 -26.75
C PHE A 242 -8.65 20.57 -26.48
N TRP A 243 -7.62 20.01 -25.86
CA TRP A 243 -7.62 18.66 -25.30
C TRP A 243 -8.44 18.63 -23.98
N GLY A 244 -9.73 18.97 -24.07
CA GLY A 244 -10.55 19.16 -22.87
C GLY A 244 -12.02 18.73 -22.98
N SER A 245 -12.42 18.00 -24.02
CA SER A 245 -13.78 17.44 -24.11
C SER A 245 -13.80 16.09 -24.83
N ARG A 246 -13.33 15.03 -24.15
CA ARG A 246 -13.71 13.64 -24.43
C ARG A 246 -13.65 12.81 -23.14
N MET A 247 -14.53 13.12 -22.21
CA MET A 247 -14.88 12.28 -21.05
C MET A 247 -16.37 12.47 -20.80
N LEU A 248 -17.20 11.99 -21.73
CA LEU A 248 -18.64 11.73 -21.57
C LEU A 248 -19.16 11.20 -22.91
N GLU A 249 -18.86 9.93 -23.20
CA GLU A 249 -19.65 9.04 -24.08
C GLU A 249 -18.93 7.68 -24.16
N ARG A 250 -19.08 6.90 -23.08
CA ARG A 250 -19.10 5.43 -23.17
C ARG A 250 -19.86 4.85 -21.98
N VAL A 251 -21.12 5.26 -21.89
CA VAL A 251 -22.17 4.50 -21.20
C VAL A 251 -23.28 4.37 -22.23
N GLY A 252 -23.48 3.15 -22.73
CA GLY A 252 -24.56 2.81 -23.66
C GLY A 252 -24.11 2.52 -25.08
N ARG A 253 -23.66 1.28 -25.32
CA ARG A 253 -24.02 0.44 -26.47
C ARG A 253 -23.20 -0.86 -26.45
N GLY A 254 -23.92 -1.99 -26.46
CA GLY A 254 -23.58 -3.26 -27.11
C GLY A 254 -22.22 -3.86 -26.84
#